data_AF-M3VH50-F1
#
_entry.id   AF-M3VH50-F1
#
_cell.length_a   1.000
_cell.length_b   1.000
_cell.length_c   1.000
_cell.angle_alpha   90.00
_cell.angle_beta   90.00
_cell.angle_gamma   90.00
#
_symmetry.space_group_name_H-M   'P 1'
#
loop_
_entity.id
_entity.type
_entity.pdbx_description
1 polymer ?
#
loop_
_entity_poly.entity_id
_entity_poly.type
_entity_poly.pdbx_seq_one_letter_code
_entity_poly.pdbx_strand_id
1 'polypeptide(L)'
;MTAQLIRALADERASVRLQAAMAAGTDPDSALLDALIDRCRVEPDFYVRDMLTWAITRLPAAGTVPVLINELDSPIAQARSQSLHSLSKIGDHAAWPYITRDLLTDAEVEVARAAWRAAVIVVPVDERTGLAAILATQFGRGDTDVHRSLSRAFVELGSAAAPVVQAARRSSDPIVRGHAAATEQLMNDPESAFGFDVDAAKRIAALGAAADDM
;
A
#
# COMPACT_ATOMS: atom_id res chain seq x y z
N MET A 1 17.00 -17.51 24.17
CA MET A 1 17.25 -16.70 22.98
C MET A 1 16.08 -15.75 22.70
N THR A 2 14.84 -16.26 22.63
CA THR A 2 13.60 -15.50 22.41
C THR A 2 13.44 -14.27 23.32
N ALA A 3 13.57 -14.41 24.65
CA ALA A 3 13.45 -13.28 25.59
C ALA A 3 14.54 -12.18 25.43
N GLN A 4 15.68 -12.50 24.83
CA GLN A 4 16.71 -11.51 24.52
C GLN A 4 16.35 -10.75 23.25
N LEU A 5 15.85 -11.45 22.22
CA LEU A 5 15.40 -10.81 20.97
C LEU A 5 14.20 -9.89 21.22
N ILE A 6 13.23 -10.30 22.03
CA ILE A 6 12.08 -9.46 22.39
C ILE A 6 12.54 -8.14 23.03
N ARG A 7 13.50 -8.20 23.97
CA ARG A 7 14.07 -6.99 24.57
C ARG A 7 14.83 -6.15 23.55
N ALA A 8 15.58 -6.77 22.65
CA ALA A 8 16.35 -6.06 21.62
C ALA A 8 15.44 -5.40 20.56
N LEU A 9 14.30 -5.99 20.22
CA LEU A 9 13.26 -5.35 19.40
C LEU A 9 12.70 -4.08 20.06
N ALA A 10 12.77 -3.98 21.39
CA ALA A 10 12.33 -2.82 22.15
C ALA A 10 13.43 -1.79 22.48
N ASP A 11 14.68 -2.03 22.05
CA ASP A 11 15.80 -1.13 22.33
C ASP A 11 15.61 0.25 21.68
N GLU A 12 16.08 1.31 22.32
CA GLU A 12 15.97 2.68 21.82
C GLU A 12 16.78 2.90 20.53
N ARG A 13 17.83 2.12 20.30
CA ARG A 13 18.72 2.24 19.14
C ARG A 13 18.17 1.44 17.96
N ALA A 14 17.93 2.14 16.84
CA ALA A 14 17.45 1.51 15.60
C ALA A 14 18.37 0.38 15.11
N SER A 15 19.69 0.51 15.27
CA SER A 15 20.65 -0.54 14.89
C SER A 15 20.44 -1.83 15.67
N VAL A 16 20.12 -1.77 16.95
CA VAL A 16 19.85 -2.97 17.77
C VAL A 16 18.53 -3.62 17.37
N ARG A 17 17.49 -2.82 17.14
CA ARG A 17 16.20 -3.32 16.65
C ARG A 17 16.33 -3.97 15.28
N LEU A 18 17.11 -3.37 14.37
CA LEU A 18 17.40 -3.93 13.05
C LEU A 18 18.07 -5.31 13.15
N GLN A 19 19.10 -5.43 13.98
CA GLN A 19 19.79 -6.70 14.20
C GLN A 19 18.87 -7.74 14.85
N ALA A 20 17.99 -7.32 15.76
CA ALA A 20 17.02 -8.22 16.37
C ALA A 20 15.99 -8.75 15.36
N ALA A 21 15.44 -7.87 14.52
CA ALA A 21 14.53 -8.26 13.45
C ALA A 21 15.22 -9.17 12.42
N MET A 22 16.47 -8.87 12.06
CA MET A 22 17.26 -9.71 11.14
C MET A 22 17.53 -11.10 11.73
N ALA A 23 17.86 -11.19 13.01
CA ALA A 23 18.03 -12.47 13.69
C ALA A 23 16.71 -13.26 13.73
N ALA A 24 15.58 -12.60 14.03
CA ALA A 24 14.25 -13.21 14.04
C ALA A 24 13.83 -13.76 12.68
N GLY A 25 14.21 -13.12 11.57
CA GLY A 25 13.95 -13.67 10.23
C GLY A 25 14.97 -14.73 9.78
N THR A 26 16.19 -14.71 10.33
CA THR A 26 17.22 -15.71 10.03
C THR A 26 16.92 -17.05 10.71
N ASP A 27 16.43 -17.01 11.95
CA ASP A 27 15.99 -18.17 12.72
C ASP A 27 14.53 -17.97 13.17
N PRO A 28 13.55 -18.24 12.27
CA PRO A 28 12.15 -17.93 12.51
C PRO A 28 11.54 -18.80 13.61
N ASP A 29 11.03 -18.15 14.64
CA ASP A 29 10.29 -18.75 15.76
C ASP A 29 8.92 -18.07 15.90
N SER A 30 7.83 -18.84 15.77
CA SER A 30 6.46 -18.33 15.90
C SER A 30 6.20 -17.66 17.25
N ALA A 31 6.97 -17.97 18.30
CA ALA A 31 6.87 -17.30 19.60
C ALA A 31 7.32 -15.83 19.55
N LEU A 32 7.96 -15.38 18.47
CA LEU A 32 8.34 -13.97 18.27
C LEU A 32 7.25 -13.15 17.55
N LEU A 33 6.20 -13.78 17.02
CA LEU A 33 5.21 -13.10 16.19
C LEU A 33 4.61 -11.88 16.89
N ASP A 34 4.13 -12.04 18.12
CA ASP A 34 3.52 -10.95 18.88
C ASP A 34 4.49 -9.78 19.08
N ALA A 35 5.77 -10.06 19.40
CA ALA A 35 6.78 -9.01 19.59
C ALA A 35 7.15 -8.28 18.29
N LEU A 36 7.13 -9.00 17.15
CA LEU A 36 7.33 -8.40 15.83
C LEU A 36 6.15 -7.50 15.46
N ILE A 37 4.91 -7.95 15.70
CA ILE A 37 3.69 -7.16 15.48
C ILE A 37 3.68 -5.92 16.37
N ASP A 38 3.95 -6.07 17.68
CA ASP A 38 4.06 -4.96 18.62
C ASP A 38 5.06 -3.90 18.14
N ARG A 39 6.18 -4.33 17.56
CA ARG A 39 7.18 -3.42 17.01
C ARG A 39 6.72 -2.73 15.74
N CYS A 40 6.05 -3.44 14.83
CA CYS A 40 5.46 -2.85 13.62
C CYS A 40 4.52 -1.68 13.94
N ARG A 41 3.78 -1.73 15.05
CA ARG A 41 2.84 -0.66 15.44
C ARG A 41 3.53 0.68 15.74
N VAL A 42 4.80 0.68 16.15
CA VAL A 42 5.47 1.87 16.70
C VAL A 42 6.85 2.20 16.09
N GLU A 43 7.42 1.32 15.27
CA GLU A 43 8.78 1.48 14.72
C GLU A 43 8.93 2.73 13.83
N PRO A 44 9.75 3.74 14.22
CA PRO A 44 9.95 4.94 13.41
C PRO A 44 10.94 4.75 12.25
N ASP A 45 11.87 3.80 12.34
CA ASP A 45 12.92 3.61 11.34
C ASP A 45 12.42 2.76 10.16
N PHE A 46 12.58 3.30 8.95
CA PHE A 46 12.14 2.64 7.72
C PHE A 46 12.84 1.30 7.47
N TYR A 47 14.16 1.22 7.68
CA TYR A 47 14.92 0.00 7.45
C TYR A 47 14.54 -1.09 8.46
N VAL A 48 14.24 -0.69 9.70
CA VAL A 48 13.72 -1.63 10.70
C VAL A 48 12.33 -2.12 10.31
N ARG A 49 11.42 -1.25 9.85
CA ARG A 49 10.08 -1.65 9.37
C ARG A 49 10.12 -2.66 8.22
N ASP A 50 11.02 -2.47 7.26
CA ASP A 50 11.23 -3.41 6.17
C ASP A 50 11.78 -4.74 6.68
N MET A 51 12.74 -4.71 7.60
CA MET A 51 13.31 -5.93 8.19
C MET A 51 12.30 -6.70 9.06
N LEU A 52 11.42 -6.01 9.79
CA LEU A 52 10.32 -6.64 10.53
C LEU A 52 9.37 -7.36 9.59
N THR A 53 9.00 -6.71 8.48
CA THR A 53 8.15 -7.33 7.45
C THR A 53 8.83 -8.56 6.87
N TRP A 54 10.11 -8.47 6.52
CA TRP A 54 10.88 -9.63 6.07
C TRP A 54 10.85 -10.76 7.10
N ALA A 55 11.14 -10.49 8.37
CA ALA A 55 11.09 -11.50 9.44
C ALA A 55 9.72 -12.16 9.57
N ILE A 56 8.63 -11.37 9.57
CA ILE A 56 7.25 -11.86 9.62
C ILE A 56 6.95 -12.81 8.45
N THR A 57 7.43 -12.50 7.24
CA THR A 57 7.22 -13.37 6.06
C THR A 57 7.98 -14.70 6.12
N ARG A 58 8.88 -14.89 7.10
CA ARG A 58 9.58 -16.17 7.35
C ARG A 58 8.82 -17.11 8.28
N LEU A 59 7.81 -16.60 8.97
CA LEU A 59 6.94 -17.40 9.82
C LEU A 59 5.88 -18.16 8.99
N PRO A 60 5.35 -19.29 9.48
CA PRO A 60 4.28 -20.03 8.79
C PRO A 60 3.01 -19.19 8.60
N ALA A 61 2.57 -19.04 7.35
CA ALA A 61 1.42 -18.20 6.98
C ALA A 61 0.13 -18.55 7.76
N ALA A 62 -0.12 -19.84 8.01
CA ALA A 62 -1.31 -20.32 8.72
C ALA A 62 -1.47 -19.72 10.13
N GLY A 63 -0.37 -19.39 10.82
CA GLY A 63 -0.39 -18.70 12.12
C GLY A 63 -0.28 -17.18 12.00
N THR A 64 0.45 -16.69 11.00
CA THR A 64 0.76 -15.27 10.84
C THR A 64 -0.38 -14.45 10.22
N VAL A 65 -1.03 -14.97 9.18
CA VAL A 65 -2.07 -14.25 8.42
C VAL A 65 -3.26 -13.84 9.31
N PRO A 66 -3.81 -14.69 10.19
CA PRO A 66 -4.89 -14.27 11.09
C PRO A 66 -4.50 -13.10 12.02
N VAL A 67 -3.25 -13.08 12.51
CA VAL A 67 -2.77 -11.99 13.37
C VAL A 67 -2.62 -10.69 12.58
N LEU A 68 -2.11 -10.76 11.36
CA LEU A 68 -2.03 -9.59 10.47
C LEU A 68 -3.43 -9.06 10.11
N ILE A 69 -4.39 -9.94 9.83
CA ILE A 69 -5.79 -9.54 9.56
C ILE A 69 -6.36 -8.75 10.75
N ASN A 70 -6.12 -9.17 11.99
CA ASN A 70 -6.59 -8.43 13.17
C ASN A 70 -5.99 -7.01 13.26
N GLU A 71 -4.75 -6.80 12.80
CA GLU A 71 -4.13 -5.47 12.79
C GLU A 71 -4.77 -4.49 11.79
N LEU A 72 -5.58 -4.97 10.83
CA LEU A 72 -6.28 -4.12 9.88
C LEU A 72 -7.35 -3.24 10.55
N ASP A 73 -7.87 -3.66 11.70
CA ASP A 73 -8.83 -2.89 12.51
C ASP A 73 -8.16 -1.98 13.56
N SER A 74 -6.82 -1.93 13.57
CA SER A 74 -6.08 -1.13 14.55
C SER A 74 -6.38 0.37 14.40
N PRO A 75 -6.55 1.12 15.50
CA PRO A 75 -6.67 2.58 15.44
C PRO A 75 -5.36 3.25 14.99
N ILE A 76 -4.23 2.53 15.02
CA ILE A 76 -2.91 3.04 14.67
C ILE A 76 -2.68 2.84 13.16
N ALA A 77 -2.56 3.94 12.41
CA ALA A 77 -2.35 3.90 10.96
C ALA A 77 -1.11 3.09 10.55
N GLN A 78 -0.01 3.21 11.30
CA GLN A 78 1.20 2.44 11.02
C GLN A 78 1.00 0.93 11.18
N ALA A 79 0.17 0.50 12.14
CA ALA A 79 -0.15 -0.91 12.33
C ALA A 79 -0.90 -1.46 11.11
N ARG A 80 -1.93 -0.75 10.65
CA ARG A 80 -2.69 -1.09 9.44
C ARG A 80 -1.79 -1.17 8.21
N SER A 81 -0.97 -0.14 7.96
CA SER A 81 -0.12 -0.09 6.77
C SER A 81 1.01 -1.14 6.78
N GLN A 82 1.66 -1.40 7.92
CA GLN A 82 2.65 -2.47 8.06
C GLN A 82 2.03 -3.86 7.89
N SER A 83 0.82 -4.05 8.43
CA SER A 83 0.09 -5.31 8.27
C SER A 83 -0.25 -5.56 6.80
N LEU A 84 -0.85 -4.58 6.11
CA LEU A 84 -1.13 -4.66 4.68
C LEU A 84 0.13 -4.89 3.84
N HIS A 85 1.25 -4.25 4.22
CA HIS A 85 2.52 -4.48 3.54
C HIS A 85 2.96 -5.94 3.68
N SER A 86 2.92 -6.49 4.90
CA SER A 86 3.26 -7.90 5.17
C SER A 86 2.33 -8.87 4.43
N LEU A 87 1.01 -8.62 4.46
CA LEU A 87 0.01 -9.39 3.73
C LEU A 87 0.28 -9.40 2.21
N SER A 88 0.69 -8.26 1.63
CA SER A 88 1.06 -8.18 0.21
C SER A 88 2.30 -9.02 -0.14
N LYS A 89 3.20 -9.27 0.81
CA LYS A 89 4.39 -10.10 0.63
C LYS A 89 4.11 -11.58 0.84
N ILE A 90 3.15 -11.91 1.70
CA ILE A 90 2.69 -13.28 1.91
C ILE A 90 1.81 -13.73 0.74
N GLY A 91 0.91 -12.88 0.26
CA GLY A 91 0.03 -13.17 -0.88
C GLY A 91 -1.06 -14.21 -0.60
N ASP A 92 -1.44 -14.41 0.67
CA ASP A 92 -2.50 -15.36 1.03
C ASP A 92 -3.88 -14.78 0.69
N HIS A 93 -4.62 -15.47 -0.16
CA HIS A 93 -5.96 -15.08 -0.60
C HIS A 93 -7.00 -15.03 0.53
N ALA A 94 -6.73 -15.67 1.68
CA ALA A 94 -7.58 -15.56 2.86
C ALA A 94 -7.69 -14.11 3.40
N ALA A 95 -6.76 -13.23 3.03
CA ALA A 95 -6.81 -11.82 3.40
C ALA A 95 -7.86 -11.00 2.63
N TRP A 96 -8.29 -11.44 1.44
CA TRP A 96 -9.13 -10.65 0.54
C TRP A 96 -10.41 -10.10 1.19
N PRO A 97 -11.23 -10.90 1.91
CA PRO A 97 -12.46 -10.40 2.52
C PRO A 97 -12.26 -9.29 3.56
N TYR A 98 -11.03 -9.14 4.07
CA TYR A 98 -10.68 -8.18 5.11
C TYR A 98 -10.02 -6.91 4.55
N ILE A 99 -9.68 -6.86 3.25
CA ILE A 99 -9.21 -5.63 2.61
C ILE A 99 -10.44 -4.82 2.17
N THR A 100 -11.03 -4.13 3.14
CA THR A 100 -12.30 -3.40 2.98
C THR A 100 -12.15 -2.13 2.14
N ARG A 101 -13.29 -1.58 1.71
CA ARG A 101 -13.35 -0.26 1.06
C ARG A 101 -12.71 0.82 1.92
N ASP A 102 -12.92 0.78 3.23
CA ASP A 102 -12.39 1.78 4.15
C ASP A 102 -10.86 1.79 4.18
N LEU A 103 -10.21 0.63 4.05
CA LEU A 103 -8.75 0.54 3.90
C LEU A 103 -8.29 1.06 2.53
N LEU A 104 -9.02 0.71 1.45
CA LEU A 104 -8.74 1.15 0.08
C LEU A 104 -8.90 2.67 -0.11
N THR A 105 -9.71 3.31 0.73
CA THR A 105 -9.97 4.75 0.71
C THR A 105 -9.57 5.43 2.02
N ASP A 106 -8.70 4.80 2.83
CA ASP A 106 -8.31 5.28 4.16
C ASP A 106 -7.78 6.72 4.05
N ALA A 107 -8.06 7.58 5.02
CA ALA A 107 -7.57 8.96 5.03
C ALA A 107 -6.03 9.02 5.06
N GLU A 108 -5.41 8.06 5.76
CA GLU A 108 -3.96 7.93 5.85
C GLU A 108 -3.41 7.33 4.55
N VAL A 109 -2.62 8.14 3.83
CA VAL A 109 -2.11 7.81 2.49
C VAL A 109 -1.32 6.51 2.46
N GLU A 110 -0.49 6.25 3.46
CA GLU A 110 0.30 5.02 3.50
C GLU A 110 -0.55 3.77 3.75
N VAL A 111 -1.68 3.89 4.45
CA VAL A 111 -2.63 2.78 4.62
C VAL A 111 -3.29 2.47 3.28
N ALA A 112 -3.83 3.48 2.59
CA ALA A 112 -4.48 3.29 1.30
C ALA A 112 -3.50 2.72 0.25
N ARG A 113 -2.27 3.23 0.16
CA ARG A 113 -1.25 2.70 -0.75
C ARG A 113 -0.89 1.25 -0.45
N ALA A 114 -0.76 0.89 0.83
CA ALA A 114 -0.51 -0.49 1.24
C ALA A 114 -1.71 -1.40 0.89
N ALA A 115 -2.94 -0.91 1.10
CA ALA A 115 -4.17 -1.61 0.76
C ALA A 115 -4.28 -1.89 -0.74
N TRP A 116 -3.95 -0.90 -1.60
CA TRP A 116 -3.96 -1.11 -3.05
C TRP A 116 -2.97 -2.20 -3.47
N ARG A 117 -1.74 -2.17 -2.92
CA ARG A 117 -0.72 -3.19 -3.21
C ARG A 117 -1.15 -4.57 -2.73
N ALA A 118 -1.73 -4.69 -1.54
CA ALA A 118 -2.22 -5.96 -1.03
C ALA A 118 -3.41 -6.48 -1.84
N ALA A 119 -4.39 -5.63 -2.12
CA ALA A 119 -5.62 -5.97 -2.83
C ALA A 119 -5.36 -6.57 -4.20
N VAL A 120 -4.51 -5.94 -5.02
CA VAL A 120 -4.26 -6.41 -6.40
C VAL A 120 -3.53 -7.76 -6.45
N ILE A 121 -2.84 -8.14 -5.37
CA ILE A 121 -2.19 -9.45 -5.25
C ILE A 121 -3.21 -10.54 -4.93
N VAL A 122 -4.16 -10.28 -4.03
CA VAL A 122 -5.04 -11.32 -3.47
C VAL A 122 -6.46 -11.33 -4.05
N VAL A 123 -6.84 -10.33 -4.85
CA VAL A 123 -8.19 -10.20 -5.43
C VAL A 123 -8.55 -11.40 -6.35
N PRO A 124 -9.71 -12.04 -6.16
CA PRO A 124 -10.26 -13.02 -7.10
C PRO A 124 -10.49 -12.42 -8.48
N VAL A 125 -10.32 -13.22 -9.53
CA VAL A 125 -10.38 -12.75 -10.93
C VAL A 125 -11.72 -12.07 -11.25
N ASP A 126 -12.82 -12.60 -10.74
CA ASP A 126 -14.19 -12.11 -10.91
C ASP A 126 -14.50 -10.84 -10.12
N GLU A 127 -13.69 -10.50 -9.12
CA GLU A 127 -13.85 -9.28 -8.31
C GLU A 127 -12.96 -8.11 -8.79
N ARG A 128 -12.05 -8.34 -9.74
CA ARG A 128 -11.09 -7.33 -10.24
C ARG A 128 -11.76 -6.07 -10.77
N THR A 129 -12.88 -6.18 -11.46
CA THR A 129 -13.64 -5.01 -11.96
C THR A 129 -14.22 -4.19 -10.81
N GLY A 130 -14.71 -4.85 -9.76
CA GLY A 130 -15.21 -4.20 -8.55
C GLY A 130 -14.11 -3.42 -7.84
N LEU A 131 -12.94 -4.06 -7.64
CA LEU A 131 -11.76 -3.40 -7.08
C LEU A 131 -11.33 -2.20 -7.92
N ALA A 132 -11.25 -2.36 -9.24
CA ALA A 132 -10.88 -1.26 -10.14
C ALA A 132 -11.83 -0.05 -10.00
N ALA A 133 -13.13 -0.29 -9.87
CA ALA A 133 -14.12 0.77 -9.66
C ALA A 133 -13.90 1.53 -8.34
N ILE A 134 -13.52 0.84 -7.25
CA ILE A 134 -13.17 1.48 -5.98
C ILE A 134 -11.89 2.31 -6.14
N LEU A 135 -10.83 1.73 -6.72
CA LEU A 135 -9.55 2.42 -6.94
C LEU A 135 -9.70 3.65 -7.83
N ALA A 136 -10.62 3.64 -8.81
CA ALA A 136 -10.85 4.77 -9.70
C ALA A 136 -11.39 6.01 -8.95
N THR A 137 -12.03 5.83 -7.80
CA THR A 137 -12.43 6.95 -6.94
C THR A 137 -11.25 7.69 -6.32
N GLN A 138 -10.04 7.10 -6.37
CA GLN A 138 -8.82 7.63 -5.78
C GLN A 138 -7.94 8.37 -6.80
N PHE A 139 -8.36 8.49 -8.06
CA PHE A 139 -7.64 9.33 -9.03
C PHE A 139 -7.51 10.77 -8.53
N GLY A 140 -6.36 11.37 -8.80
CA GLY A 140 -6.01 12.73 -8.35
C GLY A 140 -5.63 12.86 -6.85
N ARG A 141 -5.62 11.76 -6.09
CA ARG A 141 -5.25 11.76 -4.68
C ARG A 141 -3.74 11.93 -4.47
N GLY A 142 -3.37 12.97 -3.71
CA GLY A 142 -2.02 13.13 -3.16
C GLY A 142 -1.03 13.71 -4.17
N ASP A 143 0.22 13.23 -4.09
CA ASP A 143 1.32 13.66 -4.93
C ASP A 143 1.65 12.64 -6.04
N THR A 144 2.72 12.89 -6.78
CA THR A 144 3.20 12.03 -7.87
C THR A 144 3.51 10.60 -7.41
N ASP A 145 4.01 10.39 -6.20
CA ASP A 145 4.34 9.05 -5.70
C ASP A 145 3.08 8.27 -5.27
N VAL A 146 2.06 8.95 -4.77
CA VAL A 146 0.73 8.37 -4.57
C VAL A 146 0.10 8.00 -5.91
N HIS A 147 0.16 8.91 -6.89
CA HIS A 147 -0.35 8.66 -8.24
C HIS A 147 0.32 7.47 -8.92
N ARG A 148 1.65 7.40 -8.83
CA ARG A 148 2.42 6.26 -9.34
C ARG A 148 2.00 4.95 -8.65
N SER A 149 1.79 4.98 -7.33
CA SER A 149 1.37 3.80 -6.57
C SER A 149 -0.01 3.31 -7.01
N LEU A 150 -0.98 4.21 -7.19
CA LEU A 150 -2.31 3.86 -7.69
C LEU A 150 -2.26 3.33 -9.12
N SER A 151 -1.47 3.99 -9.98
CA SER A 151 -1.30 3.59 -11.37
C SER A 151 -0.72 2.18 -11.50
N ARG A 152 0.26 1.82 -10.67
CA ARG A 152 0.79 0.45 -10.61
C ARG A 152 -0.28 -0.55 -10.20
N ALA A 153 -1.17 -0.22 -9.26
CA ALA A 153 -2.29 -1.11 -8.91
C ALA A 153 -3.21 -1.35 -10.12
N PHE A 154 -3.47 -0.33 -10.96
CA PHE A 154 -4.22 -0.52 -12.20
C PHE A 154 -3.48 -1.37 -13.25
N VAL A 155 -2.16 -1.27 -13.34
CA VAL A 155 -1.34 -2.16 -14.19
C VAL A 155 -1.52 -3.62 -13.76
N GLU A 156 -1.44 -3.92 -12.46
CA GLU A 156 -1.64 -5.28 -11.93
C GLU A 156 -3.06 -5.83 -12.18
N LEU A 157 -4.08 -4.95 -12.16
CA LEU A 157 -5.45 -5.32 -12.50
C LEU A 157 -5.64 -5.60 -14.00
N GLY A 158 -4.77 -5.05 -14.85
CA GLY A 158 -4.77 -5.27 -16.29
C GLY A 158 -6.06 -4.80 -16.96
N SER A 159 -6.56 -5.60 -17.91
CA SER A 159 -7.72 -5.24 -18.74
C SER A 159 -9.01 -4.99 -17.94
N ALA A 160 -9.15 -5.57 -16.75
CA ALA A 160 -10.29 -5.32 -15.87
C ALA A 160 -10.43 -3.86 -15.44
N ALA A 161 -9.32 -3.11 -15.44
CA ALA A 161 -9.28 -1.69 -15.09
C ALA A 161 -9.51 -0.75 -16.28
N ALA A 162 -9.36 -1.21 -17.52
CA ALA A 162 -9.40 -0.35 -18.71
C ALA A 162 -10.66 0.54 -18.80
N PRO A 163 -11.88 0.04 -18.53
CA PRO A 163 -13.09 0.86 -18.62
C PRO A 163 -13.10 2.04 -17.64
N VAL A 164 -12.68 1.81 -16.38
CA VAL A 164 -12.72 2.85 -15.34
C VAL A 164 -11.61 3.90 -15.53
N VAL A 165 -10.45 3.49 -16.05
CA VAL A 165 -9.36 4.40 -16.40
C VAL A 165 -9.79 5.30 -17.58
N GLN A 166 -10.38 4.73 -18.63
CA GLN A 166 -10.89 5.50 -19.77
C GLN A 166 -12.02 6.47 -19.36
N ALA A 167 -12.87 6.09 -18.41
CA ALA A 167 -13.88 6.99 -17.86
C ALA A 167 -13.24 8.17 -17.13
N ALA A 168 -12.25 7.91 -16.26
CA ALA A 168 -11.56 8.96 -15.50
C ALA A 168 -10.80 9.96 -16.39
N ARG A 169 -10.31 9.55 -17.56
CA ARG A 169 -9.73 10.45 -18.58
C ARG A 169 -10.72 11.49 -19.14
N ARG A 170 -12.02 11.30 -18.95
CA ARG A 170 -13.05 12.26 -19.36
C ARG A 170 -13.50 13.16 -18.20
N SER A 171 -12.85 13.06 -17.04
CA SER A 171 -13.14 13.92 -15.89
C SER A 171 -12.97 15.40 -16.24
N SER A 172 -13.87 16.24 -15.71
CA SER A 172 -13.71 17.70 -15.76
C SER A 172 -12.49 18.15 -14.95
N ASP A 173 -12.19 17.46 -13.84
CA ASP A 173 -11.03 17.73 -13.02
C ASP A 173 -9.73 17.43 -13.80
N PRO A 174 -8.88 18.44 -14.06
CA PRO A 174 -7.64 18.28 -14.81
C PRO A 174 -6.63 17.34 -14.13
N ILE A 175 -6.63 17.27 -12.81
CA ILE A 175 -5.72 16.40 -12.06
C ILE A 175 -6.14 14.95 -12.20
N VAL A 176 -7.44 14.65 -12.05
CA VAL A 176 -8.00 13.31 -12.26
C VAL A 176 -7.76 12.87 -13.70
N ARG A 177 -8.10 13.72 -14.67
CA ARG A 177 -7.91 13.43 -16.10
C ARG A 177 -6.45 13.18 -16.46
N GLY A 178 -5.54 14.02 -15.96
CA GLY A 178 -4.11 13.91 -16.21
C GLY A 178 -3.50 12.64 -15.57
N HIS A 179 -3.87 12.35 -14.32
CA HIS A 179 -3.47 11.11 -13.66
C HIS A 179 -3.97 9.88 -14.43
N ALA A 180 -5.26 9.81 -14.77
CA ALA A 180 -5.82 8.68 -15.52
C ALA A 180 -5.18 8.49 -16.91
N ALA A 181 -4.79 9.58 -17.58
CA ALA A 181 -4.07 9.50 -18.85
C ALA A 181 -2.67 8.87 -18.69
N ALA A 182 -1.93 9.27 -17.66
CA ALA A 182 -0.63 8.67 -17.36
C ALA A 182 -0.74 7.22 -16.89
N THR A 183 -1.80 6.86 -16.16
CA THR A 183 -2.11 5.47 -15.81
C THR A 183 -2.37 4.63 -17.05
N GLU A 184 -3.19 5.10 -17.99
CA GLU A 184 -3.46 4.37 -19.22
C GLU A 184 -2.18 4.15 -20.05
N GLN A 185 -1.31 5.17 -20.13
CA GLN A 185 -0.02 5.03 -20.77
C GLN A 185 0.84 3.94 -20.11
N LEU A 186 0.91 3.93 -18.77
CA LEU A 186 1.65 2.92 -18.02
C LEU A 186 1.04 1.52 -18.17
N MET A 187 -0.28 1.40 -18.30
CA MET A 187 -0.94 0.12 -18.57
C MET A 187 -0.60 -0.43 -19.97
N ASN A 188 -0.42 0.45 -20.95
CA ASN A 188 -0.04 0.06 -22.32
C ASN A 188 1.45 -0.24 -22.46
N ASP A 189 2.31 0.42 -21.67
CA ASP A 189 3.74 0.21 -21.61
C ASP A 189 4.23 0.21 -20.14
N PRO A 190 4.21 -0.95 -19.46
CA PRO A 190 4.58 -1.06 -18.05
C PRO A 190 6.04 -0.66 -17.72
N GLU A 191 6.94 -0.70 -18.71
CA GLU A 191 8.34 -0.31 -18.54
C GLU A 191 8.54 1.22 -18.69
N SER A 192 7.51 1.94 -19.12
CA SER A 192 7.59 3.39 -19.26
C SER A 192 7.72 4.10 -17.91
N ALA A 193 8.41 5.24 -17.92
CA ALA A 193 8.43 6.13 -16.77
C ALA A 193 7.04 6.74 -16.54
N PHE A 194 6.61 6.79 -15.27
CA PHE A 194 5.38 7.49 -14.89
C PHE A 194 5.54 9.00 -15.08
N GLY A 195 4.96 9.54 -16.16
CA GLY A 195 5.24 10.87 -16.68
C GLY A 195 4.31 12.01 -16.26
N PHE A 196 3.56 11.88 -15.15
CA PHE A 196 2.64 12.93 -14.70
C PHE A 196 3.21 13.81 -13.58
N ASP A 197 3.39 15.10 -13.87
CA ASP A 197 3.74 16.13 -12.88
C ASP A 197 2.46 16.80 -12.34
N VAL A 198 2.10 16.42 -11.11
CA VAL A 198 0.90 16.89 -10.42
C VAL A 198 0.97 18.39 -10.10
N ASP A 199 2.15 18.90 -9.74
CA ASP A 199 2.31 20.29 -9.30
C ASP A 199 2.30 21.25 -10.49
N ALA A 200 2.88 20.84 -11.62
CA ALA A 200 2.69 21.53 -12.90
C ALA A 200 1.21 21.56 -13.31
N ALA A 201 0.51 20.42 -13.22
CA ALA A 201 -0.90 20.34 -13.59
C ALA A 201 -1.78 21.25 -12.71
N LYS A 202 -1.54 21.30 -11.39
CA LYS A 202 -2.24 22.19 -10.45
C LYS A 202 -2.03 23.66 -10.79
N ARG A 203 -0.78 24.05 -11.13
CA ARG A 203 -0.47 25.44 -11.52
C ARG A 203 -1.21 25.87 -12.79
N ILE A 204 -1.24 25.00 -13.81
CA ILE A 204 -1.95 25.28 -15.07
C ILE A 204 -3.45 25.42 -14.81
N ALA A 205 -4.03 24.53 -14.00
CA ALA A 205 -5.45 24.57 -13.66
C ALA A 205 -5.84 25.88 -12.93
N ALA A 206 -5.02 26.34 -11.99
CA ALA A 206 -5.25 27.58 -11.26
C ALA A 206 -5.20 28.82 -12.17
N LEU A 207 -4.28 28.85 -13.14
CA LEU A 207 -4.17 29.94 -14.12
C LEU A 207 -5.36 29.99 -15.07
N GLY A 208 -5.91 28.84 -15.46
CA GLY A 208 -7.12 28.77 -16.30
C GLY A 208 -8.37 29.28 -15.58
N ALA A 209 -8.59 28.87 -14.34
CA ALA A 209 -9.74 29.32 -13.54
C ALA A 209 -9.73 30.85 -13.33
N ALA A 210 -8.56 31.44 -13.06
CA ALA A 210 -8.44 32.89 -12.89
C ALA A 210 -8.72 33.69 -14.17
N ALA A 211 -8.57 33.08 -15.35
CA ALA A 211 -8.87 33.71 -16.63
C ALA A 211 -10.36 33.59 -17.01
N ASP A 212 -11.05 32.55 -16.55
CA ASP A 212 -12.49 32.35 -16.78
C ASP A 212 -13.37 33.21 -15.83
N ASP A 213 -12.81 33.65 -14.69
CA ASP A 213 -13.47 34.55 -13.72
C ASP A 213 -13.36 36.05 -14.08
N MET A 214 -12.70 36.39 -15.20
CA MET A 214 -12.47 37.76 -15.69
C MET A 214 -13.34 38.12 -16.90
#